data_AF-A0A3A8K0V9-F1
#
_entry.id   AF-A0A3A8K0V9-F1
#
_cell.length_a   1.000
_cell.length_b   1.000
_cell.length_c   1.000
_cell.angle_alpha   90.00
_cell.angle_beta   90.00
_cell.angle_gamma   90.00
#
_symmetry.space_group_name_H-M   'P 1'
#
loop_
_entity.id
_entity.type
_entity.pdbx_description
1 polymer ?
#
loop_
_entity_poly.entity_id
_entity_poly.type
_entity_poly.pdbx_seq_one_letter_code
_entity_poly.pdbx_strand_id
1 'polypeptide(L)' 'GGVGLSNIARVAATGAHGAAVVSDALLAQDIAERVRQLAAAFDRGARGTSLETG' A
#
# COMPACT_ATOMS: atom_id res chain seq x y z
N GLY A 1 8.69 5.44 11.95
CA GLY A 1 8.84 4.52 10.80
C GLY A 1 7.69 4.77 9.85
N GLY A 2 7.97 5.05 8.58
CA GLY A 2 6.95 5.45 7.60
C GLY A 2 6.21 4.28 6.95
N VAL A 3 5.20 4.62 6.16
CA VAL A 3 4.49 3.69 5.26
C VAL A 3 5.20 3.68 3.91
N GLY A 4 5.35 2.50 3.30
CA GLY A 4 6.01 2.28 2.01
C GLY A 4 5.68 0.90 1.43
N LEU A 5 6.28 0.54 0.29
CA LEU A 5 5.98 -0.73 -0.39
C LEU A 5 6.11 -1.97 0.52
N SER A 6 7.07 -1.95 1.44
CA SER A 6 7.34 -3.07 2.34
C SER A 6 6.23 -3.34 3.38
N ASN A 7 5.33 -2.38 3.63
CA ASN A 7 4.32 -2.51 4.70
C ASN A 7 2.90 -2.08 4.31
N ILE A 8 2.70 -1.44 3.16
CA ILE A 8 1.41 -0.89 2.75
C ILE A 8 0.31 -1.95 2.60
N ALA A 9 0.65 -3.16 2.18
CA ALA A 9 -0.29 -4.29 2.12
C ALA A 9 -0.80 -4.68 3.53
N ARG A 10 0.07 -4.62 4.53
CA ARG A 10 -0.29 -4.92 5.93
C ARG A 10 -1.16 -3.81 6.52
N VAL A 11 -0.92 -2.56 6.14
CA VAL A 11 -1.78 -1.42 6.52
C VAL A 11 -3.18 -1.60 5.94
N ALA A 12 -3.29 -1.94 4.65
CA ALA A 12 -4.58 -2.27 4.03
C ALA A 12 -5.28 -3.43 4.75
N ALA A 13 -4.53 -4.48 5.11
CA ALA A 13 -5.08 -5.65 5.80
C ALA A 13 -5.58 -5.38 7.23
N THR A 14 -5.24 -4.25 7.83
CA THR A 14 -5.83 -3.83 9.12
C THR A 14 -7.18 -3.13 8.99
N GLY A 15 -7.73 -2.99 7.77
CA GLY A 15 -8.98 -2.28 7.50
C GLY A 15 -8.80 -0.77 7.32
N ALA A 16 -7.58 -0.30 7.06
CA ALA A 16 -7.33 1.09 6.75
C ALA A 16 -8.02 1.46 5.42
N HIS A 17 -8.79 2.56 5.41
CA HIS A 17 -9.45 3.05 4.21
C HIS A 17 -8.49 3.80 3.25
N GLY A 18 -7.28 4.12 3.71
CA GLY A 18 -6.24 4.74 2.91
C GLY A 18 -4.90 4.78 3.63
N ALA A 19 -3.82 4.99 2.87
CA ALA A 19 -2.45 5.08 3.39
C ALA A 19 -1.72 6.31 2.81
N ALA A 20 -1.14 7.13 3.67
CA ALA A 20 -0.32 8.27 3.25
C ALA A 20 1.14 7.84 3.06
N VAL A 21 1.63 7.87 1.83
CA VAL A 21 2.99 7.46 1.44
C VAL A 21 3.71 8.67 0.86
N VAL A 22 4.54 9.34 1.66
CA VAL A 22 5.25 10.56 1.24
C VAL A 22 6.70 10.25 0.89
N SER A 23 7.45 9.63 1.80
CA SER A 23 8.89 9.38 1.60
C SER A 23 9.18 8.32 0.53
N ASP A 24 8.38 7.25 0.42
CA ASP A 24 8.64 6.17 -0.55
C ASP A 24 8.31 6.59 -1.99
N ALA A 25 7.32 7.48 -2.16
CA ALA A 25 6.89 7.98 -3.46
C ALA A 25 7.78 9.12 -3.98
N LEU A 26 8.19 10.06 -3.12
CA LEU A 26 8.99 11.23 -3.52
C LEU A 26 10.48 10.96 -3.69
N LEU A 27 11.01 9.89 -3.06
CA LEU A 27 12.41 9.48 -3.21
C LEU A 27 12.63 8.54 -4.42
N ALA A 28 11.56 8.13 -5.11
CA ALA A 28 11.66 7.27 -6.27
C ALA A 28 12.06 8.06 -7.51
N GLN A 29 12.99 7.51 -8.30
CA GLN A 29 13.40 8.07 -9.59
C GLN A 29 12.24 8.14 -10.59
N ASP A 30 11.28 7.20 -10.48
CA ASP A 30 10.01 7.22 -11.21
C ASP A 30 8.85 7.15 -10.20
N ILE A 31 8.30 8.32 -9.93
CA ILE A 31 7.21 8.52 -8.96
C ILE A 31 5.93 7.81 -9.46
N ALA A 32 5.65 7.86 -10.76
CA ALA A 32 4.42 7.30 -11.33
C ALA A 32 4.44 5.77 -11.22
N GLU A 33 5.57 5.14 -11.53
CA GLU A 33 5.74 3.69 -11.36
C GLU A 33 5.66 3.29 -9.88
N ARG A 34 6.27 4.08 -8.99
CA ARG A 34 6.21 3.81 -7.56
C ARG A 34 4.80 3.90 -7.00
N VAL A 35 4.01 4.89 -7.41
CA VAL A 35 2.60 5.03 -7.02
C VAL A 35 1.77 3.86 -7.52
N ARG A 36 2.00 3.38 -8.76
CA ARG A 36 1.32 2.18 -9.27
C ARG A 36 1.62 0.94 -8.43
N GLN A 37 2.88 0.73 -8.06
CA GLN A 37 3.29 -0.40 -7.22
C GLN A 37 2.66 -0.32 -5.82
N LEU A 38 2.64 0.88 -5.22
CA LEU A 38 2.00 1.12 -3.92
C LEU A 38 0.50 0.83 -3.95
N ALA A 39 -0.21 1.32 -4.97
CA ALA A 39 -1.63 1.06 -5.16
C ALA A 39 -1.93 -0.43 -5.35
N ALA A 40 -1.13 -1.13 -6.16
CA ALA A 40 -1.28 -2.57 -6.38
C ALA A 40 -1.02 -3.39 -5.10
N ALA A 41 -0.04 -2.98 -4.28
CA ALA A 41 0.24 -3.63 -3.00
C ALA A 41 -0.87 -3.37 -1.97
N PHE A 42 -1.44 -2.16 -1.93
CA PHE A 42 -2.56 -1.82 -1.07
C PHE A 42 -3.83 -2.60 -1.45
N ASP A 43 -4.20 -2.62 -2.74
CA ASP A 43 -5.37 -3.36 -3.24
C ASP A 43 -5.25 -4.87 -2.94
N ARG A 44 -4.06 -5.45 -3.09
CA ARG A 44 -3.82 -6.85 -2.72
C ARG A 44 -4.04 -7.11 -1.23
N GLY A 45 -3.58 -6.21 -0.36
CA GLY A 45 -3.78 -6.32 1.08
C GLY A 45 -5.25 -6.17 1.49
N ALA A 46 -5.99 -5.25 0.86
CA ALA A 46 -7.42 -5.06 1.08
C ALA A 46 -8.28 -6.24 0.59
N ARG A 47 -7.87 -6.90 -0.51
CA ARG A 47 -8.55 -8.09 -1.01
C ARG A 47 -8.24 -9.33 -0.19
N GLY A 48 -7.02 -9.43 0.36
CA GLY A 48 -6.61 -10.51 1.24
C GLY A 48 -7.58 -10.69 2.41
N THR A 49 -7.93 -9.61 3.11
CA THR A 49 -8.88 -9.62 4.25
C THR A 49 -10.32 -9.96 3.84
N SER A 50 -10.70 -9.60 2.61
CA SER A 50 -12.04 -9.85 2.08
C SER A 50 -12.32 -11.35 1.90
N LEU A 51 -11.28 -12.15 1.60
CA LEU A 51 -11.40 -13.60 1.47
C LEU A 51 -11.45 -14.34 2.82
N GLU A 52 -10.90 -13.74 3.89
CA GLU A 52 -10.89 -14.33 5.25
C GLU A 52 -12.18 -14.04 6.03
N THR A 53 -13.04 -13.18 5.48
CA THR A 53 -14.33 -12.78 6.07
C THR A 53 -15.53 -13.42 5.36
N GLY A 54 -15.29 -14.35 4.42
CA GLY A 54 -16.32 -15.06 3.64
C GLY A 54 -16.77 -16.37 4.29
#